data_AF-A0A182SWJ2-F1
#
_entry.id   AF-A0A182SWJ2-F1
#
_cell.length_a   1.000
_cell.length_b   1.000
_cell.length_c   1.000
_cell.angle_alpha   90.00
_cell.angle_beta   90.00
_cell.angle_gamma   90.00
#
_symmetry.space_group_name_H-M   'P 1'
#
loop_
_entity.id
_entity.type
_entity.pdbx_description
1 polymer ?
#
loop_
_entity_poly.entity_id
_entity_poly.type
_entity_poly.pdbx_seq_one_letter_code
_entity_poly.pdbx_strand_id
1 'polypeptide(L)'
;YCTVDRVAHEVGWKYRDVVANLEAKRKIKARIAYMHKKKLKNITWKARAAVAKKIEPQNAVLRQYGYLTTEFEKKTTRPVLNTVTPKLGKRKRKELYVAAKAARKTAKYAAKAAAKEKKAAAPKSPVKAKAKA
;
A
#
# COMPACT_ATOMS: atom_id res chain seq x y z
N TYR A 1 19.00 -19.31 -23.97
CA TYR A 1 19.94 -18.32 -23.39
C TYR A 1 20.89 -19.05 -22.45
N CYS A 2 22.14 -18.62 -22.30
CA CYS A 2 23.10 -19.21 -21.37
C CYS A 2 23.63 -18.14 -20.38
N THR A 3 24.01 -18.57 -19.17
CA THR A 3 24.67 -17.71 -18.19
C THR A 3 26.18 -17.87 -18.32
N VAL A 4 26.87 -16.77 -18.61
CA VAL A 4 28.33 -16.75 -18.79
C VAL A 4 29.06 -17.30 -17.56
N ASP A 5 28.53 -17.01 -16.36
CA ASP A 5 29.03 -17.51 -15.08
C ASP A 5 29.10 -19.05 -15.01
N ARG A 6 28.10 -19.74 -15.55
CA ARG A 6 28.03 -21.21 -15.57
C ARG A 6 29.02 -21.79 -16.57
N VAL A 7 29.01 -21.28 -17.80
CA VAL A 7 29.90 -21.77 -18.88
C VAL A 7 31.37 -21.55 -18.50
N ALA A 8 31.70 -20.38 -17.95
CA ALA A 8 33.06 -20.07 -17.50
C ALA A 8 33.55 -21.07 -16.45
N HIS A 9 32.69 -21.47 -15.51
CA HIS A 9 33.05 -22.44 -14.49
C HIS A 9 33.27 -23.85 -15.06
N GLU A 10 32.44 -24.27 -16.02
CA GLU A 10 32.58 -25.56 -16.73
C GLU A 10 33.90 -25.64 -17.52
N VAL A 11 34.38 -24.53 -18.11
CA VAL A 11 35.65 -24.48 -18.86
C VAL A 11 36.89 -24.19 -17.99
N GLY A 12 36.76 -24.24 -16.66
CA GLY A 12 37.89 -24.19 -15.73
C GLY A 12 38.12 -22.87 -15.00
N TRP A 13 37.17 -21.92 -15.06
CA TRP A 13 37.23 -20.74 -14.19
C TRP A 13 36.90 -21.09 -12.74
N LYS A 14 37.90 -21.00 -11.85
CA LYS A 14 37.80 -21.48 -10.46
C LYS A 14 37.14 -20.50 -9.49
N TYR A 15 36.97 -19.23 -9.86
CA TYR A 15 36.65 -18.16 -8.90
C TYR A 15 35.16 -17.83 -8.78
N ARG A 16 34.26 -18.64 -9.37
CA ARG A 16 32.80 -18.42 -9.34
C ARG A 16 32.27 -18.15 -7.93
N ASP A 17 32.57 -19.04 -6.98
CA ASP A 17 32.03 -18.98 -5.62
C ASP A 17 32.65 -17.86 -4.79
N VAL A 18 33.93 -17.54 -5.04
CA VAL A 18 34.63 -16.42 -4.39
C VAL A 18 33.97 -15.09 -4.81
N VAL A 19 33.73 -14.90 -6.11
CA VAL A 19 33.07 -13.69 -6.63
C VAL A 19 31.63 -13.60 -6.14
N ALA A 20 30.88 -14.71 -6.11
CA ALA A 20 29.52 -14.72 -5.58
C ALA A 20 29.47 -14.23 -4.11
N ASN A 21 30.41 -14.66 -3.28
CA ASN A 21 30.52 -14.23 -1.89
C ASN A 21 30.91 -12.75 -1.75
N LEU A 22 31.83 -12.26 -2.59
CA LEU A 22 32.22 -10.85 -2.60
C LEU A 22 31.07 -9.95 -3.07
N GLU A 23 30.32 -10.38 -4.08
CA GLU A 23 29.14 -9.67 -4.57
C GLU A 23 28.01 -9.65 -3.54
N ALA A 24 27.82 -10.73 -2.78
CA ALA A 24 26.88 -10.73 -1.66
C ALA A 24 27.25 -9.65 -0.62
N LYS A 25 28.53 -9.59 -0.22
CA LYS A 25 29.06 -8.55 0.69
C LYS A 25 28.88 -7.15 0.10
N ARG A 26 29.17 -6.96 -1.20
CA ARG A 26 29.02 -5.67 -1.89
C ARG A 26 27.56 -5.22 -1.92
N LYS A 27 26.63 -6.11 -2.23
CA LYS A 27 25.18 -5.82 -2.25
C LYS A 27 24.65 -5.39 -0.89
N ILE A 28 25.13 -6.00 0.21
CA ILE A 28 24.77 -5.58 1.57
C ILE A 28 25.25 -4.15 1.84
N LYS A 29 26.53 -3.84 1.55
CA LYS A 29 27.07 -2.48 1.70
C LYS A 29 26.31 -1.46 0.86
N ALA A 30 26.02 -1.79 -0.40
CA ALA A 30 25.23 -0.96 -1.30
C ALA A 30 23.82 -0.72 -0.76
N ARG A 31 23.19 -1.73 -0.14
CA ARG A 31 21.87 -1.60 0.48
C ARG A 31 21.88 -0.63 1.66
N ILE A 32 22.90 -0.70 2.52
CA ILE A 32 23.07 0.22 3.66
C ILE A 32 23.26 1.65 3.14
N ALA A 33 24.16 1.85 2.18
CA ALA A 33 24.41 3.16 1.57
C ALA A 33 23.14 3.72 0.91
N TYR A 34 22.37 2.88 0.22
CA TYR A 34 21.09 3.27 -0.37
C TYR A 34 20.07 3.71 0.67
N MET A 35 19.94 2.98 1.79
CA MET A 35 19.04 3.35 2.88
C MET A 35 19.42 4.69 3.50
N HIS A 36 20.71 4.94 3.72
CA HIS A 36 21.21 6.22 4.18
C HIS A 36 20.90 7.35 3.20
N LYS A 37 21.20 7.14 1.91
CA LYS A 37 20.87 8.09 0.83
C LYS A 37 19.37 8.39 0.77
N LYS A 38 18.51 7.39 0.94
CA LYS A 38 17.06 7.56 0.97
C LYS A 38 16.62 8.40 2.18
N LYS A 39 17.17 8.15 3.37
CA LYS A 39 16.90 8.94 4.57
C LYS A 39 17.30 10.40 4.38
N LEU A 40 18.51 10.65 3.86
CA LEU A 40 19.00 12.00 3.58
C LEU A 40 18.11 12.73 2.58
N LYS A 41 17.74 12.09 1.46
CA LYS A 41 16.81 12.67 0.48
C LYS A 41 15.49 13.11 1.10
N ASN A 42 14.92 12.30 2.00
CA ASN A 42 13.67 12.64 2.68
C ASN A 42 13.83 13.87 3.59
N ILE A 43 14.96 13.97 4.30
CA ILE A 43 15.27 15.12 5.16
C ILE A 43 15.46 16.37 4.31
N THR A 44 16.24 16.30 3.24
CA THR A 44 16.45 17.42 2.31
C THR A 44 15.13 17.89 1.70
N TRP A 45 14.21 16.99 1.37
CA TRP A 45 12.89 17.36 0.86
C TRP A 45 12.07 18.13 1.90
N LYS A 46 12.01 17.65 3.14
CA LYS A 46 11.34 18.36 4.24
C LYS A 46 11.93 19.75 4.47
N ALA A 47 13.26 19.86 4.45
CA ALA A 47 13.95 21.15 4.58
C ALA A 47 13.61 22.11 3.43
N ARG A 48 13.56 21.62 2.18
CA ARG A 48 13.12 22.43 1.03
C ARG A 48 11.70 22.96 1.19
N ALA A 49 10.78 22.12 1.65
CA ALA A 49 9.39 22.54 1.89
C ALA A 49 9.29 23.63 2.95
N ALA A 50 10.07 23.54 4.03
CA ALA A 50 10.10 24.56 5.09
C ALA A 50 10.65 25.91 4.61
N VAL A 51 11.64 25.90 3.70
CA VAL A 51 12.31 27.12 3.20
C VAL A 51 11.65 27.68 1.93
N ALA A 52 10.69 26.97 1.33
CA ALA A 52 10.09 27.27 0.03
C ALA A 52 9.72 28.75 -0.20
N LYS A 53 9.12 29.41 0.80
CA LYS A 53 8.71 30.82 0.72
C LYS A 53 9.89 31.79 0.57
N LYS A 54 11.05 31.46 1.16
CA LYS A 54 12.26 32.30 1.10
C LYS A 54 13.00 32.17 -0.22
N ILE A 55 12.89 31.01 -0.88
CA ILE A 55 13.61 30.67 -2.11
C ILE A 55 12.77 30.89 -3.38
N GLU A 56 11.57 31.44 -3.23
CA GLU A 56 10.63 31.70 -4.33
C GLU A 56 11.23 32.58 -5.46
N PRO A 57 11.90 33.72 -5.19
CA PRO A 57 12.47 34.54 -6.26
C PRO A 57 13.59 33.82 -7.02
N GLN A 58 14.43 33.03 -6.32
CA GLN A 58 15.48 32.23 -6.94
C GLN A 58 14.89 31.09 -7.78
N ASN A 59 13.82 30.46 -7.29
CA ASN A 59 13.11 29.41 -8.03
C ASN A 59 12.46 29.96 -9.31
N ALA A 60 11.99 31.21 -9.33
CA ALA A 60 11.45 31.84 -10.53
C ALA A 60 12.50 31.98 -11.64
N VAL A 61 13.72 32.41 -11.30
CA VAL A 61 14.86 32.48 -12.22
C VAL A 61 15.23 31.08 -12.73
N LEU A 62 15.32 30.09 -11.85
CA LEU A 62 15.64 28.70 -12.23
C LEU A 62 14.57 28.08 -13.15
N ARG A 63 13.30 28.49 -13.04
CA ARG A 63 12.22 28.07 -13.94
C ARG A 63 12.37 28.69 -15.34
N GLN A 64 12.79 29.95 -15.45
CA GLN A 64 13.04 30.60 -16.75
C GLN A 64 14.09 29.85 -17.57
N TYR A 65 15.14 29.36 -16.92
CA TYR A 65 16.20 28.57 -17.56
C TYR A 65 15.91 27.06 -17.65
N GLY A 66 14.72 26.60 -17.26
CA GLY A 66 14.30 25.20 -17.40
C GLY A 66 14.91 24.21 -16.40
N TYR A 67 15.60 24.65 -15.35
CA TYR A 67 16.20 23.76 -14.34
C TYR A 67 15.17 23.15 -13.37
N LEU A 68 14.04 23.85 -13.15
CA LEU A 68 12.98 23.43 -12.24
C LEU A 68 11.70 23.09 -13.03
N THR A 69 11.74 22.01 -13.80
CA THR A 69 10.55 21.45 -14.47
C THR A 69 9.68 20.68 -13.46
N THR A 70 8.37 20.61 -13.71
CA THR A 70 7.38 19.89 -12.87
C THR A 70 7.74 18.41 -12.60
N GLU A 71 8.60 17.83 -13.44
CA GLU A 71 9.22 16.52 -13.26
C GLU A 71 10.13 16.44 -12.02
N PHE A 72 10.77 17.53 -11.61
CA PHE A 72 11.67 17.57 -10.45
C PHE A 72 10.90 17.48 -9.12
N GLU A 73 9.70 18.06 -9.06
CA GLU A 73 8.81 17.95 -7.89
C GLU A 73 8.15 16.56 -7.80
N LYS A 74 7.80 15.96 -8.94
CA LYS A 74 7.13 14.64 -9.00
C LYS A 74 8.07 13.43 -8.89
N LYS A 75 9.39 13.62 -9.08
CA LYS A 75 10.38 12.51 -9.18
C LYS A 75 10.44 11.60 -7.95
N THR A 76 10.10 12.11 -6.76
CA THR A 76 10.12 11.32 -5.51
C THR A 76 8.75 10.73 -5.15
N THR A 77 7.70 11.14 -5.86
CA THR A 77 6.33 10.68 -5.68
C THR A 77 5.84 10.03 -6.97
N ARG A 78 6.63 9.08 -7.52
CA ARG A 78 6.03 8.13 -8.46
C ARG A 78 5.15 7.20 -7.63
N PRO A 79 3.81 7.22 -7.79
CA PRO A 79 2.97 6.23 -7.14
C PRO A 79 3.48 4.86 -7.59
N VAL A 80 3.74 3.98 -6.64
CA VAL A 80 3.96 2.57 -6.97
C VAL A 80 2.63 2.08 -7.51
N LEU A 81 2.50 2.01 -8.84
CA LEU A 81 1.26 1.62 -9.54
C LEU A 81 0.74 0.25 -9.05
N ASN A 82 1.64 -0.60 -8.54
CA ASN A 82 1.32 -1.91 -7.97
C ASN A 82 1.75 -1.99 -6.49
N THR A 83 0.99 -1.38 -5.58
CA THR A 83 1.13 -1.70 -4.15
C THR A 83 0.38 -3.01 -3.88
N VAL A 84 1.11 -4.12 -3.79
CA VAL A 84 0.54 -5.34 -3.17
C VAL A 84 0.17 -4.96 -1.75
N THR A 85 -1.12 -4.94 -1.44
CA THR A 85 -1.57 -4.66 -0.07
C THR A 85 -0.93 -5.68 0.86
N PRO A 86 -0.18 -5.24 1.89
CA PRO A 86 0.50 -6.16 2.78
C PRO A 86 -0.54 -7.03 3.48
N LYS A 87 -0.43 -8.35 3.30
CA LYS A 87 -1.34 -9.33 3.91
C LYS A 87 -1.27 -9.18 5.43
N LEU A 88 -2.40 -8.80 6.04
CA LEU A 88 -2.53 -8.65 7.50
C LEU A 88 -2.05 -9.92 8.21
N GLY A 89 -1.33 -9.75 9.32
CA GLY A 89 -0.85 -10.86 10.14
C GLY A 89 -1.98 -11.74 10.68
N LYS A 90 -1.68 -13.00 11.02
CA LYS A 90 -2.67 -14.02 11.41
C LYS A 90 -3.61 -13.56 12.54
N ARG A 91 -3.09 -12.84 13.55
CA ARG A 91 -3.86 -12.31 14.70
C ARG A 91 -4.91 -11.28 14.27
N LYS A 92 -4.49 -10.21 13.58
CA LYS A 92 -5.40 -9.17 13.05
C LYS A 92 -6.47 -9.75 12.13
N ARG A 93 -6.13 -10.76 11.31
CA ARG A 93 -7.12 -11.46 10.46
C ARG A 93 -8.19 -12.18 11.30
N LYS A 94 -7.79 -12.83 12.39
CA LYS A 94 -8.71 -13.55 13.29
C LYS A 94 -9.60 -12.57 14.07
N GLU A 95 -9.05 -11.47 14.55
CA GLU A 95 -9.80 -10.39 15.22
C GLU A 95 -10.87 -9.79 14.30
N LEU A 96 -10.49 -9.45 13.06
CA LEU A 96 -11.43 -8.93 12.06
C LEU A 96 -12.51 -9.96 11.70
N TYR A 97 -12.17 -11.25 11.63
CA TYR A 97 -13.14 -12.31 11.38
C TYR A 97 -14.17 -12.44 12.52
N VAL A 98 -13.71 -12.38 13.78
CA VAL A 98 -14.60 -12.42 14.96
C VAL A 98 -15.48 -11.16 15.01
N ALA A 99 -14.91 -9.98 14.76
CA ALA A 99 -15.64 -8.71 14.70
C ALA A 99 -16.70 -8.72 13.59
N ALA A 100 -16.36 -9.22 12.39
CA ALA A 100 -17.31 -9.37 11.29
C ALA A 100 -18.42 -10.37 11.62
N LYS A 101 -18.11 -11.47 12.33
CA LYS A 101 -19.10 -12.45 12.78
C LYS A 101 -20.04 -11.85 13.82
N ALA A 102 -19.54 -11.05 14.75
CA ALA A 102 -20.34 -10.31 15.72
C ALA A 102 -21.24 -9.29 15.02
N ALA A 103 -20.70 -8.48 14.09
CA ALA A 103 -21.45 -7.48 13.32
C ALA A 103 -22.57 -8.10 12.48
N ARG A 104 -22.34 -9.27 11.87
CA ARG A 104 -23.39 -10.03 11.15
C ARG A 104 -24.49 -10.50 12.10
N LYS A 105 -24.12 -10.95 13.30
CA LYS A 105 -25.06 -11.42 14.32
C LYS A 105 -25.91 -10.26 14.85
N THR A 106 -25.31 -9.12 15.17
CA THR A 106 -26.02 -7.92 15.61
C THR A 106 -26.94 -7.36 14.53
N ALA A 107 -26.47 -7.29 13.27
CA ALA A 107 -27.30 -6.89 12.13
C ALA A 107 -28.50 -7.84 11.92
N LYS A 108 -28.31 -9.16 12.08
CA LYS A 108 -29.41 -10.13 11.99
C LYS A 108 -30.45 -9.95 13.10
N TYR A 109 -30.02 -9.68 14.33
CA TYR A 109 -30.95 -9.39 15.42
C TYR A 109 -31.68 -8.05 15.23
N ALA A 110 -30.98 -7.01 14.79
CA ALA A 110 -31.57 -5.72 14.46
C ALA A 110 -32.61 -5.85 13.34
N ALA A 111 -32.30 -6.59 12.27
CA ALA A 111 -33.26 -6.87 11.20
C ALA A 111 -34.47 -7.68 11.68
N LYS A 112 -34.26 -8.64 12.60
CA LYS A 112 -35.36 -9.41 13.20
C LYS A 112 -36.23 -8.56 14.14
N ALA A 113 -35.63 -7.64 14.90
CA ALA A 113 -36.35 -6.68 15.74
C ALA A 113 -37.19 -5.72 14.86
N ALA A 114 -36.58 -5.14 13.82
CA ALA A 114 -37.28 -4.31 12.85
C ALA A 114 -38.41 -5.05 12.12
N ALA A 115 -38.23 -6.33 11.79
CA ALA A 115 -39.29 -7.16 11.20
C ALA A 115 -40.43 -7.46 12.20
N LYS A 116 -40.12 -7.64 13.49
CA LYS A 116 -41.12 -7.83 14.56
C LYS A 116 -41.94 -6.55 14.76
N GLU A 117 -41.31 -5.38 14.76
CA GLU A 117 -41.97 -4.09 14.85
C GLU A 117 -42.86 -3.83 13.63
N LYS A 118 -42.37 -4.11 12.41
CA LYS A 118 -43.18 -4.03 11.18
C LYS A 118 -44.39 -4.97 11.21
N LYS A 119 -44.24 -6.17 11.78
CA LYS A 119 -45.36 -7.12 11.96
C LYS A 119 -46.35 -6.68 13.04
N ALA A 120 -45.86 -6.02 14.11
CA ALA A 120 -46.70 -5.49 15.18
C ALA A 120 -47.47 -4.22 14.76
N ALA A 121 -46.91 -3.42 13.85
CA ALA A 121 -47.55 -2.23 13.28
C ALA A 121 -48.45 -2.54 12.06
N ALA A 122 -48.52 -3.81 11.61
CA ALA A 122 -49.40 -4.20 10.51
C ALA A 122 -50.87 -4.21 10.98
N PRO A 123 -51.79 -3.52 10.29
CA PRO A 123 -53.21 -3.51 10.66
C PRO A 123 -53.81 -4.92 10.57
N LYS A 124 -54.61 -5.33 11.58
CA LYS A 124 -55.34 -6.61 11.55
C LYS A 124 -56.30 -6.60 10.36
N SER A 125 -56.11 -7.52 9.41
CA SER A 125 -56.97 -7.66 8.23
C SER A 125 -58.43 -7.91 8.63
N PRO A 126 -59.42 -7.29 7.95
CA PRO A 126 -60.83 -7.44 8.28
C PRO A 126 -61.30 -8.89 8.03
N VAL A 127 -62.09 -9.42 8.96
CA VAL A 127 -62.70 -10.75 8.89
C VAL A 127 -63.59 -10.82 7.64
N LYS A 128 -63.28 -11.73 6.69
CA LYS A 128 -64.14 -11.99 5.53
C LYS A 128 -65.49 -12.52 6.00
N ALA A 129 -66.55 -11.73 5.82
CA ALA A 129 -67.92 -12.22 5.95
C ALA A 129 -68.16 -13.33 4.91
N LYS A 130 -68.57 -14.52 5.37
CA LYS A 130 -69.03 -15.60 4.49
C LYS A 130 -70.36 -15.18 3.87
N ALA A 131 -70.40 -15.03 2.55
CA ALA A 131 -71.65 -14.93 1.81
C ALA A 131 -72.41 -16.25 1.93
N LYS A 132 -73.63 -16.20 2.50
CA LYS A 132 -74.60 -17.29 2.48
C LYS A 132 -75.45 -17.13 1.21
N ALA A 133 -75.60 -18.23 0.47
CA ALA A 133 -76.67 -18.44 -0.50
C ALA A 133 -78.02 -18.56 0.22
#